data_AF-A0A2R6C7I1-F1
#
_entry.id   AF-A0A2R6C7I1-F1
#
_cell.length_a   1.000
_cell.length_b   1.000
_cell.length_c   1.000
_cell.angle_alpha   90.00
_cell.angle_beta   90.00
_cell.angle_gamma   90.00
#
_symmetry.space_group_name_H-M   'P 1'
#
loop_
_entity.id
_entity.type
_entity.pdbx_description
1 polymer ?
#
loop_
_entity_poly.entity_id
_entity_poly.type
_entity_poly.pdbx_seq_one_letter_code
_entity_poly.pdbx_strand_id
1 'polypeptide(L)'
;GANAISAREGTVVTVENEGNVRMTMTIPKKHLVVSSIDKVYPTTLDCVKEALAQSYFAGYDKPTYISLTSTPSGTGDIEKVIVRPAQGSKEMHVVLVDNGRLQAARGPLAETLKCIKCGACQLVCPVFAVDGPTWGGQTYTGAIGIVWTAITEGVDVANPLSYFCLGCNACNEVCPAGINISGLIRWLKTQRT
;
A
#
# COMPACT_ATOMS: atom_id res chain seq x y z
N GLY A 1 3.23 -4.06 -8.94
CA GLY A 1 2.86 -3.42 -7.67
C GLY A 1 4.10 -3.22 -6.82
N ALA A 2 4.01 -2.43 -5.76
CA ALA A 2 5.06 -2.31 -4.73
C ALA A 2 4.43 -2.23 -3.34
N ASN A 3 5.12 -2.75 -2.32
CA ASN A 3 4.77 -2.50 -0.92
C ASN A 3 5.32 -1.14 -0.48
N ALA A 4 6.57 -0.84 -0.86
CA ALA A 4 7.24 0.44 -0.65
C ALA A 4 8.27 0.71 -1.77
N ILE A 5 8.55 1.98 -2.02
CA ILE A 5 9.55 2.43 -3.01
C ILE A 5 10.47 3.45 -2.32
N SER A 6 11.79 3.25 -2.42
CA SER A 6 12.77 4.22 -1.91
C SER A 6 12.97 5.38 -2.87
N ALA A 7 12.85 6.60 -2.37
CA ALA A 7 13.16 7.82 -3.12
C ALA A 7 14.67 8.00 -3.35
N ARG A 8 15.50 7.63 -2.37
CA ARG A 8 16.96 7.84 -2.45
C ARG A 8 17.64 6.81 -3.34
N GLU A 9 17.36 5.53 -3.14
CA GLU A 9 18.03 4.44 -3.85
C GLU A 9 17.27 3.98 -5.10
N GLY A 10 16.00 4.38 -5.28
CA GLY A 10 15.16 3.88 -6.38
C GLY A 10 14.80 2.40 -6.24
N THR A 11 14.93 1.83 -5.05
CA THR A 11 14.65 0.41 -4.78
C THR A 11 13.16 0.18 -4.61
N VAL A 12 12.63 -0.81 -5.31
CA VAL A 12 11.26 -1.32 -5.12
C VAL A 12 11.31 -2.48 -4.12
N VAL A 13 10.49 -2.38 -3.07
CA VAL A 13 10.35 -3.41 -2.04
C VAL A 13 9.00 -4.10 -2.20
N THR A 14 9.04 -5.43 -2.27
CA THR A 14 7.85 -6.29 -2.22
C THR A 14 7.96 -7.31 -1.11
N VAL A 15 6.80 -7.69 -0.59
CA VAL A 15 6.64 -8.81 0.34
C VAL A 15 5.91 -9.93 -0.39
N GLU A 16 6.42 -11.15 -0.26
CA GLU A 16 5.81 -12.33 -0.88
C GLU A 16 6.00 -13.60 -0.03
N ASN A 17 5.15 -14.59 -0.27
CA ASN A 17 5.11 -15.85 0.46
C ASN A 17 5.73 -17.03 -0.32
N GLU A 18 5.70 -16.99 -1.65
CA GLU A 18 6.03 -18.14 -2.52
C GLU A 18 7.16 -17.87 -3.53
N GLY A 19 7.65 -16.63 -3.61
CA GLY A 19 8.63 -16.21 -4.62
C GLY A 19 8.05 -15.98 -6.02
N ASN A 20 6.75 -16.17 -6.21
CA ASN A 20 6.02 -15.86 -7.44
C ASN A 20 6.20 -14.38 -7.87
N VAL A 21 6.14 -13.44 -6.93
CA VAL A 21 6.38 -12.01 -7.20
C VAL A 21 7.81 -11.81 -7.73
N ARG A 22 8.82 -12.40 -7.09
CA ARG A 22 10.22 -12.33 -7.53
C ARG A 22 10.41 -12.86 -8.96
N MET A 23 9.70 -13.92 -9.33
CA MET A 23 9.75 -14.46 -10.70
C MET A 23 9.27 -13.44 -11.75
N THR A 24 8.24 -12.64 -11.43
CA THR A 24 7.75 -11.58 -12.34
C THR A 24 8.76 -10.45 -12.57
N MET A 25 9.74 -10.31 -11.67
CA MET A 25 10.80 -9.30 -11.75
C MET A 25 12.12 -9.85 -12.32
N THR A 26 12.27 -11.18 -12.39
CA THR A 26 13.54 -11.84 -12.75
C THR A 26 13.48 -12.48 -14.13
N ILE A 27 12.36 -13.12 -14.49
CA ILE A 27 12.23 -13.87 -15.75
C ILE A 27 11.95 -12.95 -16.95
N PRO A 28 11.02 -11.98 -16.87
CA PRO A 28 10.71 -11.12 -18.00
C PRO A 28 11.86 -10.16 -18.33
N LYS A 29 12.02 -9.83 -19.61
CA LYS A 29 13.01 -8.82 -20.05
C LYS A 29 12.68 -7.42 -19.54
N LYS A 30 11.40 -7.11 -19.33
CA LYS A 30 10.91 -5.81 -18.86
C LYS A 30 10.08 -6.01 -17.60
N HIS A 31 10.35 -5.21 -16.58
CA HIS A 31 9.59 -5.20 -15.34
C HIS A 31 8.83 -3.87 -15.20
N LEU A 32 7.51 -3.95 -15.15
CA LEU A 32 6.63 -2.78 -14.99
C LEU A 32 6.11 -2.71 -13.55
N VAL A 33 6.47 -1.66 -12.84
CA VAL A 33 6.03 -1.39 -11.47
C VAL A 33 5.02 -0.26 -11.49
N VAL A 34 3.73 -0.60 -11.42
CA VAL A 34 2.68 0.37 -11.16
C VAL A 34 2.46 0.45 -9.65
N SER A 35 2.60 1.64 -9.08
CA SER A 35 2.40 1.91 -7.66
C SER A 35 1.83 3.30 -7.45
N SER A 36 1.29 3.54 -6.27
CA SER A 36 0.78 4.85 -5.88
C SER A 36 1.84 5.71 -5.20
N ILE A 37 1.69 7.03 -5.29
CA ILE A 37 2.68 7.99 -4.76
C ILE A 37 2.83 7.96 -3.23
N ASP A 38 1.82 7.50 -2.50
CA ASP A 38 1.82 7.38 -1.03
C ASP A 38 2.72 6.23 -0.52
N LYS A 39 3.26 5.40 -1.41
CA LYS A 39 4.17 4.30 -1.08
C LYS A 39 5.65 4.66 -1.24
N VAL A 40 5.97 5.94 -1.40
CA VAL A 40 7.34 6.43 -1.55
C VAL A 40 7.89 6.82 -0.18
N TYR A 41 9.03 6.26 0.19
CA TYR A 41 9.72 6.48 1.47
C TYR A 41 11.12 7.06 1.25
N PRO A 42 11.73 7.70 2.26
CA PRO A 42 13.02 8.38 2.08
C PRO A 42 14.16 7.43 1.70
N THR A 43 14.27 6.29 2.37
CA THR A 43 15.36 5.32 2.19
C THR A 43 14.88 3.90 2.08
N THR A 44 15.70 3.02 1.51
CA THR A 44 15.43 1.57 1.45
C THR A 44 15.26 0.95 2.83
N LEU A 45 15.96 1.47 3.85
CA LEU A 45 15.76 1.01 5.23
C LEU A 45 14.35 1.32 5.74
N ASP A 46 13.81 2.49 5.41
CA ASP A 46 12.44 2.86 5.77
C ASP A 46 11.42 1.99 5.03
N CYS A 47 11.69 1.65 3.76
CA CYS A 47 10.87 0.68 3.01
C CYS A 47 10.87 -0.72 3.64
N VAL A 48 12.01 -1.19 4.15
CA VAL A 48 12.08 -2.49 4.83
C VAL A 48 11.34 -2.46 6.16
N LYS A 49 11.48 -1.39 6.95
CA LYS A 49 10.71 -1.20 8.19
C LYS A 49 9.20 -1.19 7.91
N GLU A 50 8.79 -0.48 6.87
CA GLU A 50 7.41 -0.46 6.40
C GLU A 50 6.92 -1.86 6.03
N ALA A 51 7.68 -2.60 5.22
CA ALA A 51 7.34 -3.97 4.83
C ALA A 51 7.18 -4.91 6.05
N LEU A 52 8.07 -4.79 7.04
CA LEU A 52 7.97 -5.54 8.29
C LEU A 52 6.73 -5.17 9.10
N ALA A 53 6.44 -3.87 9.23
CA ALA A 53 5.24 -3.39 9.92
C ALA A 53 3.96 -3.90 9.23
N GLN A 54 3.92 -3.83 7.89
CA GLN A 54 2.80 -4.36 7.10
C GLN A 54 2.50 -5.82 7.42
N SER A 55 3.53 -6.68 7.42
CA SER A 55 3.37 -8.11 7.72
C SER A 55 2.96 -8.36 9.18
N TYR A 56 3.59 -7.69 10.13
CA TYR A 56 3.30 -7.85 11.55
C TYR A 56 1.84 -7.52 11.87
N PHE A 57 1.38 -6.35 11.42
CA PHE A 57 0.01 -5.89 11.68
C PHE A 57 -1.06 -6.61 10.82
N ALA A 58 -0.65 -7.33 9.78
CA ALA A 58 -1.53 -8.25 9.06
C ALA A 58 -1.74 -9.60 9.80
N GLY A 59 -1.06 -9.80 10.94
CA GLY A 59 -1.18 -11.01 11.76
C GLY A 59 -0.13 -12.08 11.45
N TYR A 60 0.88 -11.77 10.62
CA TYR A 60 2.03 -12.66 10.39
C TYR A 60 3.15 -12.37 11.39
N ASP A 61 3.81 -13.40 11.89
CA ASP A 61 4.96 -13.24 12.79
C ASP A 61 6.16 -12.57 12.08
N LYS A 62 6.40 -12.94 10.82
CA LYS A 62 7.41 -12.33 9.94
C LYS A 62 7.05 -12.52 8.47
N PRO A 63 7.46 -11.60 7.57
CA PRO A 63 7.37 -11.85 6.14
C PRO A 63 8.21 -13.07 5.75
N THR A 64 7.72 -13.90 4.82
CA THR A 64 8.47 -15.04 4.31
C THR A 64 9.65 -14.58 3.46
N TYR A 65 9.38 -13.68 2.51
CA TYR A 65 10.39 -13.05 1.68
C TYR A 65 10.14 -11.54 1.58
N ILE A 66 11.23 -10.79 1.60
CA ILE A 66 11.26 -9.38 1.23
C ILE A 66 12.21 -9.27 0.04
N SER A 67 11.68 -8.96 -1.13
CA SER A 67 12.47 -8.75 -2.34
C SER A 67 12.79 -7.26 -2.52
N LEU A 68 14.07 -6.93 -2.58
CA LEU A 68 14.58 -5.58 -2.86
C LEU A 68 15.08 -5.56 -4.30
N THR A 69 14.43 -4.77 -5.14
CA THR A 69 14.73 -4.75 -6.58
C THR A 69 15.17 -3.35 -7.02
N SER A 70 16.45 -3.25 -7.37
CA SER A 70 17.07 -2.09 -8.03
C SER A 70 17.59 -2.54 -9.40
N THR A 71 16.70 -2.57 -10.41
CA THR A 71 17.00 -3.03 -11.77
C THR A 71 17.32 -1.84 -12.66
N PRO A 72 18.25 -1.95 -13.64
CA PRO A 72 19.01 -3.14 -14.04
C PRO A 72 20.11 -3.53 -13.05
N SER A 73 20.25 -4.83 -12.79
CA SER A 73 21.35 -5.34 -11.97
C SER A 73 22.71 -5.13 -12.66
N GLY A 74 23.77 -5.04 -11.88
CA GLY A 74 25.12 -5.03 -12.40
C GLY A 74 26.08 -5.83 -11.53
N THR A 75 27.09 -6.42 -12.15
CA THR A 75 28.21 -7.06 -11.45
C THR A 75 29.53 -6.54 -12.00
N GLY A 76 30.51 -6.36 -11.12
CA GLY A 76 31.91 -6.14 -11.49
C GLY A 76 32.76 -7.41 -11.37
N ASP A 77 32.19 -8.53 -10.93
CA ASP A 77 32.95 -9.77 -10.69
C ASP A 77 33.38 -10.46 -11.99
N ILE A 78 32.79 -10.06 -13.12
CA ILE A 78 33.16 -10.52 -14.45
C ILE A 78 34.34 -9.67 -14.92
N GLU A 79 35.55 -10.21 -14.78
CA GLU A 79 36.79 -9.61 -15.31
C GLU A 79 37.07 -8.18 -14.80
N LYS A 80 36.49 -7.77 -13.67
CA LYS A 80 36.56 -6.39 -13.12
C LYS A 80 35.93 -5.34 -14.04
N VAL A 81 35.05 -5.74 -14.96
CA VAL A 81 34.27 -4.86 -15.83
C VAL A 81 32.83 -4.85 -15.36
N ILE A 82 32.21 -3.66 -15.28
CA ILE A 82 30.79 -3.55 -14.92
C ILE A 82 29.94 -4.08 -16.07
N VAL A 83 29.31 -5.24 -15.89
CA VAL A 83 28.33 -5.82 -16.82
C VAL A 83 26.93 -5.45 -16.36
N ARG A 84 26.12 -4.86 -17.26
CA ARG A 84 24.70 -4.55 -17.03
C ARG A 84 23.87 -4.91 -18.27
N PRO A 85 22.71 -5.58 -18.12
CA PRO A 85 22.22 -6.24 -16.92
C PRO A 85 22.99 -7.54 -16.66
N ALA A 86 23.31 -7.85 -15.41
CA ALA A 86 23.96 -9.11 -15.05
C ALA A 86 22.95 -10.25 -14.82
N GLN A 87 21.84 -9.93 -14.16
CA GLN A 87 20.78 -10.84 -13.71
C GLN A 87 19.40 -10.14 -13.75
N GLY A 88 18.33 -10.91 -13.94
CA GLY A 88 16.96 -10.39 -13.89
C GLY A 88 16.56 -9.57 -15.12
N SER A 89 15.52 -8.73 -14.96
CA SER A 89 15.03 -7.89 -16.06
C SER A 89 16.08 -6.93 -16.61
N LYS A 90 16.02 -6.67 -17.92
CA LYS A 90 16.91 -5.73 -18.61
C LYS A 90 16.50 -4.27 -18.41
N GLU A 91 15.21 -4.05 -18.21
CA GLU A 91 14.61 -2.73 -18.01
C GLU A 91 13.61 -2.80 -16.86
N MET A 92 13.55 -1.72 -16.08
CA MET A 92 12.48 -1.49 -15.12
C MET A 92 11.85 -0.14 -15.39
N HIS A 93 10.52 -0.11 -15.41
CA HIS A 93 9.71 1.08 -15.63
C HIS A 93 8.79 1.25 -14.43
N VAL A 94 8.86 2.40 -13.75
CA VAL A 94 8.05 2.70 -12.57
C VAL A 94 7.02 3.75 -12.94
N VAL A 95 5.74 3.41 -12.80
CA VAL A 95 4.60 4.32 -13.02
C VAL A 95 4.01 4.66 -11.66
N LEU A 96 4.18 5.91 -11.24
CA LEU A 96 3.60 6.44 -10.02
C LEU A 96 2.25 7.07 -10.31
N VAL A 97 1.22 6.57 -9.65
CA VAL A 97 -0.16 7.00 -9.84
C VAL A 97 -0.61 7.83 -8.64
N ASP A 98 -1.08 9.05 -8.92
CA ASP A 98 -1.67 9.91 -7.89
C ASP A 98 -3.09 9.44 -7.51
N ASN A 99 -4.01 9.42 -8.47
CA ASN A 99 -5.40 9.03 -8.27
C ASN A 99 -6.06 9.71 -7.05
N GLY A 100 -5.94 11.04 -6.96
CA GLY A 100 -6.57 11.87 -5.92
C GLY A 100 -5.74 12.09 -4.65
N ARG A 101 -4.56 11.47 -4.51
CA ARG A 101 -3.75 11.53 -3.28
C ARG A 101 -3.19 12.93 -3.01
N LEU A 102 -2.70 13.63 -4.02
CA LEU A 102 -2.18 15.00 -3.90
C LEU A 102 -3.29 15.97 -3.46
N GLN A 103 -4.51 15.77 -3.95
CA GLN A 103 -5.66 16.54 -3.50
C GLN A 103 -6.05 16.19 -2.06
N ALA A 104 -6.12 14.89 -1.73
CA ALA A 104 -6.41 14.43 -0.38
C ALA A 104 -5.40 14.95 0.65
N ALA A 105 -4.11 15.07 0.28
CA ALA A 105 -3.04 15.59 1.14
C ALA A 105 -3.30 17.02 1.64
N ARG A 106 -4.12 17.79 0.93
CA ARG A 106 -4.48 19.18 1.27
C ARG A 106 -5.87 19.29 1.90
N GLY A 107 -6.57 18.18 2.06
CA GLY A 107 -7.96 18.13 2.47
C GLY A 107 -8.19 17.42 3.81
N PRO A 108 -9.45 17.23 4.19
CA PRO A 108 -9.83 16.56 5.43
C PRO A 108 -9.45 15.07 5.47
N LEU A 109 -9.12 14.48 4.32
CA LEU A 109 -8.74 13.08 4.17
C LEU A 109 -7.22 12.84 4.20
N ALA A 110 -6.42 13.87 4.49
CA ALA A 110 -4.95 13.79 4.43
C ALA A 110 -4.36 12.67 5.30
N GLU A 111 -4.97 12.39 6.45
CA GLU A 111 -4.50 11.36 7.38
C GLU A 111 -4.57 9.95 6.79
N THR A 112 -5.47 9.70 5.84
CA THR A 112 -5.59 8.42 5.12
C THR A 112 -4.31 8.07 4.36
N LEU A 113 -3.51 9.07 3.96
CA LEU A 113 -2.24 8.84 3.26
C LEU A 113 -1.17 8.22 4.14
N LYS A 114 -1.34 8.20 5.46
CA LYS A 114 -0.48 7.44 6.39
C LYS A 114 -0.75 5.93 6.35
N CYS A 115 -1.77 5.49 5.60
CA CYS A 115 -2.21 4.11 5.60
C CYS A 115 -1.18 3.19 4.93
N ILE A 116 -0.56 2.36 5.77
CA ILE A 116 0.39 1.32 5.39
C ILE A 116 -0.25 0.06 4.80
N LYS A 117 -1.58 0.00 4.69
CA LYS A 117 -2.32 -1.15 4.11
C LYS A 117 -2.03 -2.49 4.81
N CYS A 118 -1.81 -2.46 6.12
CA CYS A 118 -1.54 -3.66 6.93
C CYS A 118 -2.78 -4.51 7.27
N GLY A 119 -4.00 -3.99 7.08
CA GLY A 119 -5.23 -4.76 7.33
C GLY A 119 -5.65 -4.90 8.80
N ALA A 120 -4.86 -4.45 9.79
CA ALA A 120 -5.22 -4.53 11.21
C ALA A 120 -6.64 -4.02 11.54
N CYS A 121 -7.02 -2.89 10.94
CA CYS A 121 -8.36 -2.31 11.10
C CYS A 121 -9.49 -3.18 10.52
N GLN A 122 -9.22 -4.02 9.53
CA GLN A 122 -10.18 -4.96 8.95
C GLN A 122 -10.39 -6.14 9.90
N LEU A 123 -9.32 -6.66 10.49
CA LEU A 123 -9.35 -7.81 11.40
C LEU A 123 -10.22 -7.58 12.65
N VAL A 124 -10.25 -6.34 13.17
CA VAL A 124 -11.07 -5.97 14.34
C VAL A 124 -12.47 -5.47 13.96
N CYS A 125 -12.79 -5.34 12.68
CA CYS A 125 -14.04 -4.73 12.25
C CYS A 125 -15.19 -5.75 12.32
N PRO A 126 -16.24 -5.53 13.15
CA PRO A 126 -17.35 -6.47 13.25
C PRO A 126 -18.14 -6.59 11.94
N VAL A 127 -18.24 -5.52 11.16
CA VAL A 127 -18.89 -5.55 9.84
C VAL A 127 -18.05 -6.37 8.86
N PHE A 128 -16.73 -6.17 8.85
CA PHE A 128 -15.83 -6.96 7.99
C PHE A 128 -15.81 -8.44 8.37
N ALA A 129 -16.01 -8.78 9.65
CA ALA A 129 -16.11 -10.18 10.08
C ALA A 129 -17.34 -10.90 9.52
N VAL A 130 -18.42 -10.16 9.18
CA VAL A 130 -19.65 -10.71 8.61
C VAL A 130 -19.65 -10.62 7.09
N ASP A 131 -19.38 -9.43 6.54
CA ASP A 131 -19.52 -9.15 5.10
C ASP A 131 -18.21 -9.31 4.32
N GLY A 132 -17.08 -9.43 5.02
CA GLY A 132 -15.77 -9.64 4.43
C GLY A 132 -15.40 -8.56 3.41
N PRO A 133 -14.77 -8.93 2.28
CA PRO A 133 -14.34 -7.99 1.25
C PRO A 133 -15.46 -7.19 0.57
N THR A 134 -16.73 -7.57 0.74
CA THR A 134 -17.86 -6.80 0.19
C THR A 134 -18.14 -5.51 0.98
N TRP A 135 -17.64 -5.45 2.22
CA TRP A 135 -17.66 -4.24 3.04
C TRP A 135 -16.54 -3.27 2.62
N GLY A 136 -16.87 -1.99 2.44
CA GLY A 136 -15.94 -0.95 1.98
C GLY A 136 -16.35 -0.40 0.63
N GLY A 137 -15.40 -0.23 -0.29
CA GLY A 137 -15.63 0.07 -1.70
C GLY A 137 -15.14 -1.03 -2.64
N GLN A 138 -15.30 -0.82 -3.94
CA GLN A 138 -14.97 -1.82 -4.98
C GLN A 138 -13.49 -2.21 -4.98
N THR A 139 -12.60 -1.21 -4.86
CA THR A 139 -11.14 -1.43 -4.90
C THR A 139 -10.53 -1.62 -3.51
N TYR A 140 -10.98 -0.82 -2.54
CA TYR A 140 -10.44 -0.83 -1.18
C TYR A 140 -11.51 -1.29 -0.20
N THR A 141 -11.21 -2.33 0.56
CA THR A 141 -12.17 -3.00 1.44
C THR A 141 -12.03 -2.58 2.90
N GLY A 142 -13.05 -2.87 3.70
CA GLY A 142 -13.18 -2.51 5.10
C GLY A 142 -13.46 -1.01 5.33
N ALA A 143 -13.46 -0.62 6.61
CA ALA A 143 -13.77 0.75 7.02
C ALA A 143 -12.82 1.79 6.39
N ILE A 144 -11.50 1.51 6.42
CA ILE A 144 -10.50 2.36 5.73
C ILE A 144 -10.75 2.44 4.23
N GLY A 145 -11.33 1.39 3.64
CA GLY A 145 -11.65 1.30 2.23
C GLY A 145 -12.69 2.33 1.78
N ILE A 146 -13.66 2.67 2.63
CA ILE A 146 -14.63 3.75 2.36
C ILE A 146 -13.91 5.09 2.22
N VAL A 147 -12.94 5.35 3.11
CA VAL A 147 -12.17 6.59 3.09
C VAL A 147 -11.26 6.64 1.86
N TRP A 148 -10.67 5.53 1.46
CA TRP A 148 -9.93 5.44 0.20
C TRP A 148 -10.84 5.63 -1.02
N THR A 149 -12.05 5.09 -0.99
CA THR A 149 -13.05 5.29 -2.06
C THR A 149 -13.38 6.77 -2.21
N ALA A 150 -13.49 7.51 -1.11
CA ALA A 150 -13.71 8.96 -1.16
C ALA A 150 -12.56 9.71 -1.88
N ILE A 151 -11.32 9.23 -1.73
CA ILE A 151 -10.14 9.80 -2.39
C ILE A 151 -10.08 9.43 -3.88
N THR A 152 -10.35 8.17 -4.22
CA THR A 152 -10.11 7.65 -5.57
C THR A 152 -11.31 7.70 -6.49
N GLU A 153 -12.52 7.71 -5.95
CA GLU A 153 -13.78 7.64 -6.69
C GLU A 153 -14.73 8.80 -6.34
N GLY A 154 -14.44 9.54 -5.28
CA GLY A 154 -15.18 10.74 -4.87
C GLY A 154 -16.09 10.50 -3.66
N VAL A 155 -16.42 11.59 -2.97
CA VAL A 155 -17.23 11.59 -1.75
C VAL A 155 -18.64 11.05 -2.01
N ASP A 156 -19.21 11.34 -3.18
CA ASP A 156 -20.57 10.94 -3.54
C ASP A 156 -20.72 9.41 -3.63
N VAL A 157 -19.66 8.72 -4.04
CA VAL A 157 -19.61 7.25 -4.07
C VAL A 157 -19.38 6.69 -2.67
N ALA A 158 -18.52 7.34 -1.87
CA ALA A 158 -18.14 6.86 -0.55
C ALA A 158 -19.21 7.11 0.54
N ASN A 159 -20.01 8.17 0.43
CA ASN A 159 -20.97 8.56 1.45
C ASN A 159 -22.04 7.46 1.70
N PRO A 160 -22.72 6.89 0.69
CA PRO A 160 -23.67 5.81 0.91
C PRO A 160 -23.05 4.58 1.60
N LEU A 161 -21.80 4.25 1.27
CA LEU A 161 -21.07 3.13 1.86
C LEU A 161 -20.78 3.38 3.35
N SER A 162 -20.59 4.64 3.75
CA SER A 162 -20.28 5.01 5.13
C SER A 162 -21.36 4.59 6.15
N TYR A 163 -22.62 4.44 5.73
CA TYR A 163 -23.76 4.16 6.61
C TYR A 163 -23.74 2.77 7.24
N PHE A 164 -23.09 1.79 6.61
CA PHE A 164 -22.88 0.46 7.18
C PHE A 164 -21.87 0.47 8.35
N CYS A 165 -21.06 1.52 8.50
CA CYS A 165 -20.11 1.61 9.60
C CYS A 165 -20.83 1.87 10.92
N LEU A 166 -20.65 0.96 11.89
CA LEU A 166 -21.22 1.03 13.23
C LEU A 166 -20.66 2.16 14.11
N GLY A 167 -19.53 2.78 13.75
CA GLY A 167 -18.91 3.83 14.55
C GLY A 167 -18.34 3.35 15.90
N CYS A 168 -17.97 2.07 16.02
CA CYS A 168 -17.47 1.47 17.27
C CYS A 168 -16.02 1.84 17.64
N ASN A 169 -15.32 2.60 16.80
CA ASN A 169 -13.93 3.06 16.99
C ASN A 169 -12.84 2.00 17.16
N ALA A 170 -13.14 0.69 17.10
CA ALA A 170 -12.14 -0.37 17.25
C ALA A 170 -10.95 -0.26 16.27
N CYS A 171 -11.21 0.20 15.04
CA CYS A 171 -10.18 0.42 14.02
C CYS A 171 -9.17 1.52 14.37
N ASN A 172 -9.58 2.52 15.17
CA ASN A 172 -8.70 3.61 15.59
C ASN A 172 -7.67 3.11 16.62
N GLU A 173 -8.09 2.25 17.56
CA GLU A 173 -7.26 1.73 18.65
C GLU A 173 -6.11 0.84 18.14
N VAL A 174 -6.34 0.11 17.05
CA VAL A 174 -5.34 -0.83 16.50
C VAL A 174 -4.51 -0.25 15.35
N CYS A 175 -4.77 0.98 14.91
CA CYS A 175 -4.08 1.54 13.75
C CYS A 175 -2.63 1.92 14.13
N PRO A 176 -1.60 1.26 13.55
CA PRO A 176 -0.21 1.57 13.89
C PRO A 176 0.23 2.96 13.41
N ALA A 177 -0.46 3.51 12.41
CA ALA A 177 -0.23 4.85 11.87
C ALA A 177 -1.05 5.94 12.60
N GLY A 178 -1.85 5.56 13.60
CA GLY A 178 -2.68 6.49 14.38
C GLY A 178 -3.78 7.18 13.57
N ILE A 179 -4.35 6.50 12.56
CA ILE A 179 -5.41 7.06 11.71
C ILE A 179 -6.76 6.99 12.44
N ASN A 180 -7.44 8.12 12.56
CA ASN A 180 -8.80 8.24 13.06
C ASN A 180 -9.83 7.86 11.98
N ILE A 181 -9.83 6.59 11.58
CA ILE A 181 -10.68 6.03 10.52
C ILE A 181 -12.15 6.29 10.80
N SER A 182 -12.61 6.03 12.03
CA SER A 182 -14.00 6.25 12.42
C SER A 182 -14.40 7.73 12.34
N GLY A 183 -13.49 8.64 12.72
CA GLY A 183 -13.70 10.08 12.60
C GLY A 183 -13.80 10.55 11.15
N LEU A 184 -12.97 10.01 10.26
CA LEU A 184 -13.03 10.28 8.82
C LEU A 184 -14.34 9.77 8.21
N ILE A 185 -14.81 8.58 8.61
CA ILE A 185 -16.11 8.05 8.19
C ILE A 185 -17.25 8.91 8.74
N ARG A 186 -17.16 9.38 10.00
CA ARG A 186 -18.15 10.30 10.56
C ARG A 186 -18.20 11.61 9.78
N TRP A 187 -17.06 12.15 9.36
CA TRP A 187 -17.00 13.31 8.48
C TRP A 187 -17.63 13.03 7.12
N LEU A 188 -17.41 11.85 6.53
CA LEU A 188 -18.07 11.45 5.28
C LEU A 188 -19.59 11.45 5.40
N LYS A 189 -20.14 10.94 6.51
CA LYS A 189 -21.58 10.95 6.80
C LYS A 189 -22.20 12.36 6.85
N THR A 190 -21.40 13.40 7.12
CA THR A 190 -21.89 14.80 7.13
C THR A 190 -21.81 15.49 5.78
N GLN A 191 -21.11 14.90 4.81
CA GLN A 191 -21.07 15.43 3.45
C GLN A 191 -22.42 15.15 2.79
N ARG A 192 -23.16 16.21 2.46
CA ARG A 192 -24.43 16.10 1.76
C ARG A 192 -24.16 15.83 0.28
N THR A 193 -24.58 14.66 -0.20
CA THR A 193 -24.86 14.40 -1.62
C THR A 193 -26.19 15.02 -2.01
#